data_AF-W4RKF7-F1
#
_entry.id   AF-W4RKF7-F1
#
_cell.length_a   1.000
_cell.length_b   1.000
_cell.length_c   1.000
_cell.angle_alpha   90.00
_cell.angle_beta   90.00
_cell.angle_gamma   90.00
#
_symmetry.space_group_name_H-M   'P 1'
#
loop_
_entity.id
_entity.type
_entity.pdbx_description
1 polymer ?
#
loop_
_entity_poly.entity_id
_entity_poly.type
_entity_poly.pdbx_seq_one_letter_code
_entity_poly.pdbx_strand_id
1 'polypeptide(L)'
;MFKVNDQFNFSNSHECLVIGLFYKPSGLEGAVGEADQLFNGQLTELVKSGDISTKKKAVSKIHTFGKIGARKVYFVGLGHEKEYSFETLRDAFGRLFKTAKNEKWTEAAVLLDTFTSEKVELNDAAHALGEALPMATYEFEGYKQKSNEPEKRIESLTVYSADEEGEVEAAVEVGYVFGKGTNSARTLVNTPGNLLTATDMAEYAIKLAEKYDFEAEILEKEEMEKLGMGALLAVNQGSSQPPKMIVLKFQGKEEWKDVIGLVGKGVTFDTGGYSIKTKAGIVGMKSDMGGAAAVLGAMEIIGELKPEQNVVAVIPSTDNMISGTAFKPDDVITSMSSKTIEVLNTDAEGRLVLADAMTYAKHHAPTT
;
A
#
# COMPACT_ATOMS: atom_id res chain seq x y z
N MET A 1 -3.86 -17.51 2.43
CA MET A 1 -4.09 -17.16 1.00
C MET A 1 -3.03 -17.83 0.14
N PHE A 2 -1.78 -17.72 0.56
CA PHE A 2 -0.65 -18.39 -0.07
C PHE A 2 -0.54 -19.84 0.43
N LYS A 3 -0.02 -20.72 -0.43
CA LYS A 3 0.44 -22.05 -0.09
C LYS A 3 1.82 -22.24 -0.71
N VAL A 4 2.86 -22.35 0.09
CA VAL A 4 4.21 -22.64 -0.42
C VAL A 4 4.41 -24.15 -0.49
N ASN A 5 5.04 -24.66 -1.55
CA ASN A 5 5.46 -26.06 -1.65
C ASN A 5 6.85 -26.14 -2.29
N ASP A 6 7.69 -27.02 -1.77
CA ASP A 6 9.01 -27.33 -2.31
C ASP A 6 8.99 -28.26 -3.54
N GLN A 7 7.91 -29.05 -3.68
CA GLN A 7 7.76 -30.06 -4.71
C GLN A 7 6.79 -29.62 -5.80
N PHE A 8 7.34 -29.11 -6.90
CA PHE A 8 6.57 -28.89 -8.11
C PHE A 8 6.55 -30.13 -9.03
N ASN A 9 5.37 -30.45 -9.56
CA ASN A 9 5.20 -31.38 -10.67
C ASN A 9 4.19 -30.82 -11.66
N PHE A 10 4.48 -30.92 -12.96
CA PHE A 10 3.56 -30.52 -14.02
C PHE A 10 2.23 -31.29 -14.02
N SER A 11 2.10 -32.42 -13.32
CA SER A 11 0.83 -33.11 -13.11
C SER A 11 -0.10 -32.43 -12.10
N ASN A 12 0.41 -31.50 -11.28
CA ASN A 12 -0.38 -30.80 -10.27
C ASN A 12 -1.50 -29.99 -10.94
N SER A 13 -2.72 -30.08 -10.39
CA SER A 13 -3.89 -29.44 -10.99
C SER A 13 -4.03 -28.01 -10.52
N HIS A 14 -4.04 -27.08 -11.48
CA HIS A 14 -4.22 -25.65 -11.26
C HIS A 14 -5.13 -25.04 -12.34
N GLU A 15 -5.84 -23.97 -12.02
CA GLU A 15 -6.57 -23.18 -13.00
C GLU A 15 -5.57 -22.47 -13.93
N CYS A 16 -4.54 -21.85 -13.34
CA CYS A 16 -3.53 -21.05 -14.01
C CYS A 16 -2.15 -21.37 -13.42
N LEU A 17 -1.18 -21.78 -14.23
CA LEU A 17 0.23 -21.85 -13.86
C LEU A 17 0.98 -20.66 -14.42
N VAL A 18 1.81 -19.99 -13.63
CA VAL A 18 2.56 -18.80 -14.00
C VAL A 18 4.06 -19.10 -14.00
N ILE A 19 4.72 -18.72 -15.09
CA ILE A 19 6.15 -18.96 -15.32
C ILE A 19 6.81 -17.67 -15.81
N GLY A 20 7.92 -17.27 -15.20
CA GLY A 20 8.77 -16.17 -15.62
C GLY A 20 9.68 -16.57 -16.79
N LEU A 21 9.85 -15.68 -17.77
CA LEU A 21 10.67 -15.91 -18.96
C LEU A 21 11.66 -14.78 -19.19
N PHE A 22 12.94 -15.07 -18.95
CA PHE A 22 14.03 -14.23 -19.43
C PHE A 22 14.26 -14.42 -20.94
N TYR A 23 14.77 -13.37 -21.59
CA TYR A 23 15.34 -13.51 -22.92
C TYR A 23 16.68 -14.24 -22.83
N LYS A 24 16.75 -15.45 -23.42
CA LYS A 24 17.99 -16.23 -23.56
C LYS A 24 18.21 -16.63 -25.02
N PRO A 25 19.40 -16.37 -25.61
CA PRO A 25 19.72 -16.82 -26.96
C PRO A 25 19.77 -18.35 -27.11
N SER A 26 20.09 -19.07 -26.02
CA SER A 26 20.20 -20.54 -25.99
C SER A 26 18.85 -21.27 -26.05
N GLY A 27 17.73 -20.56 -25.90
CA GLY A 27 16.38 -21.14 -25.88
C GLY A 27 15.83 -21.33 -24.47
N LEU A 28 14.85 -22.23 -24.33
CA LEU A 28 14.18 -22.53 -23.06
C LEU A 28 15.00 -23.54 -22.25
N GLU A 29 15.21 -23.24 -20.96
CA GLU A 29 16.04 -24.04 -20.03
C GLU A 29 15.30 -24.26 -18.70
N GLY A 30 15.82 -25.14 -17.84
CA GLY A 30 15.26 -25.44 -16.52
C GLY A 30 13.81 -25.92 -16.57
N ALA A 31 12.97 -25.47 -15.63
CA ALA A 31 11.55 -25.80 -15.56
C ALA A 31 10.80 -25.45 -16.87
N VAL A 32 11.20 -24.39 -17.57
CA VAL A 32 10.57 -24.01 -18.84
C VAL A 32 10.94 -24.97 -19.98
N GLY A 33 12.18 -25.47 -19.98
CA GLY A 33 12.63 -26.52 -20.91
C GLY A 33 11.91 -27.84 -20.65
N GLU A 34 11.72 -28.22 -19.38
CA GLU A 34 10.93 -29.40 -18.99
C GLU A 34 9.46 -29.26 -19.44
N ALA A 35 8.86 -28.09 -19.24
CA ALA A 35 7.54 -27.79 -19.78
C ALA A 35 7.54 -28.01 -21.30
N ASP A 36 8.52 -27.46 -22.03
CA ASP A 36 8.57 -27.57 -23.49
C ASP A 36 8.66 -29.01 -23.98
N GLN A 37 9.35 -29.90 -23.25
CA GLN A 37 9.37 -31.33 -23.54
C GLN A 37 7.98 -31.96 -23.44
N LEU A 38 7.20 -31.63 -22.40
CA LEU A 38 5.80 -32.07 -22.26
C LEU A 38 4.89 -31.50 -23.37
N PHE A 39 5.26 -30.34 -23.91
CA PHE A 39 4.60 -29.72 -25.05
C PHE A 39 5.14 -30.17 -26.41
N ASN A 40 6.11 -31.09 -26.47
CA ASN A 40 6.79 -31.57 -27.68
C ASN A 40 7.48 -30.44 -28.49
N GLY A 41 8.15 -29.50 -27.82
CA GLY A 41 8.88 -28.40 -28.45
C GLY A 41 8.01 -27.23 -28.91
N GLN A 42 6.70 -27.27 -28.66
CA GLN A 42 5.77 -26.25 -29.13
C GLN A 42 5.93 -24.90 -28.43
N LEU A 43 6.39 -24.86 -27.16
CA LEU A 43 6.63 -23.59 -26.48
C LEU A 43 7.78 -22.85 -27.13
N THR A 44 8.85 -23.56 -27.52
CA THR A 44 9.95 -22.97 -28.28
C THR A 44 9.46 -22.36 -29.59
N GLU A 45 8.59 -23.05 -30.34
CA GLU A 45 8.03 -22.50 -31.58
C GLU A 45 7.14 -21.28 -31.33
N LEU A 46 6.35 -21.28 -30.25
CA LEU A 46 5.53 -20.12 -29.85
C LEU A 46 6.37 -18.92 -29.39
N VAL A 47 7.56 -19.14 -28.81
CA VAL A 47 8.51 -18.06 -28.52
C VAL A 47 9.08 -17.48 -29.82
N LYS A 48 9.45 -18.34 -30.78
CA LYS A 48 9.97 -17.90 -32.08
C LYS A 48 8.93 -17.14 -32.91
N SER A 49 7.65 -17.55 -32.88
CA SER A 49 6.56 -16.85 -33.55
C SER A 49 6.17 -15.54 -32.85
N GLY A 50 6.55 -15.37 -31.59
CA GLY A 50 6.25 -14.19 -30.77
C GLY A 50 4.94 -14.28 -29.99
N ASP A 51 4.23 -15.41 -30.06
CA ASP A 51 3.01 -15.67 -29.27
C ASP A 51 3.32 -15.77 -27.77
N ILE A 52 4.48 -16.33 -27.42
CA ILE A 52 5.07 -16.26 -26.08
C ILE A 52 6.17 -15.20 -26.10
N SER A 53 5.96 -14.10 -25.37
CA SER A 53 6.89 -12.99 -25.36
C SER A 53 7.79 -12.99 -24.13
N THR A 54 9.10 -12.87 -24.36
CA THR A 54 10.10 -12.64 -23.30
C THR A 54 10.29 -11.15 -22.98
N LYS A 55 9.57 -10.25 -23.68
CA LYS A 55 9.68 -8.80 -23.45
C LYS A 55 9.18 -8.45 -22.06
N LYS A 56 9.89 -7.52 -21.39
CA LYS A 56 9.56 -7.05 -20.04
C LYS A 56 8.07 -6.67 -19.89
N LYS A 57 7.42 -7.20 -18.85
CA LYS A 57 5.98 -7.08 -18.51
C LYS A 57 5.01 -7.71 -19.51
N ALA A 58 5.47 -8.36 -20.58
CA ALA A 58 4.56 -9.07 -21.47
C ALA A 58 3.92 -10.25 -20.72
N VAL A 59 2.62 -10.48 -20.92
CA VAL A 59 1.91 -11.62 -20.35
C VAL A 59 1.28 -12.38 -21.51
N SER A 60 1.84 -13.54 -21.81
CA SER A 60 1.34 -14.46 -22.83
C SER A 60 0.57 -15.60 -22.17
N LYS A 61 -0.44 -16.14 -22.85
CA LYS A 61 -1.30 -17.23 -22.34
C LYS A 61 -1.37 -18.36 -23.35
N ILE A 62 -1.29 -19.59 -22.85
CA ILE A 62 -1.63 -20.79 -23.62
C ILE A 62 -2.65 -21.65 -22.87
N HIS A 63 -3.43 -22.41 -23.63
CA HIS A 63 -4.27 -23.47 -23.10
C HIS A 63 -3.51 -24.79 -23.20
N THR A 64 -3.51 -25.56 -22.11
CA THR A 64 -2.68 -26.78 -22.03
C THR A 64 -3.34 -27.99 -22.66
N PHE A 65 -4.67 -27.98 -22.78
CA PHE A 65 -5.49 -29.08 -23.28
C PHE A 65 -5.16 -30.43 -22.64
N GLY A 66 -4.79 -30.43 -21.34
CA GLY A 66 -4.50 -31.63 -20.57
C GLY A 66 -3.10 -32.21 -20.77
N LYS A 67 -2.20 -31.55 -21.51
CA LYS A 67 -0.78 -31.95 -21.59
C LYS A 67 -0.06 -31.88 -20.25
N ILE A 68 -0.53 -30.98 -19.37
CA ILE A 68 -0.11 -30.84 -17.97
C ILE A 68 -1.38 -30.65 -17.11
N GLY A 69 -1.24 -30.76 -15.79
CA GLY A 69 -2.35 -30.66 -14.83
C GLY A 69 -2.98 -29.27 -14.73
N ALA A 70 -2.21 -28.21 -15.02
CA ALA A 70 -2.73 -26.85 -15.11
C ALA A 70 -3.60 -26.67 -16.37
N ARG A 71 -4.72 -25.94 -16.30
CA ARG A 71 -5.61 -25.69 -17.47
C ARG A 71 -5.06 -24.65 -18.44
N LYS A 72 -4.39 -23.63 -17.89
CA LYS A 72 -3.78 -22.51 -18.61
C LYS A 72 -2.36 -22.31 -18.07
N VAL A 73 -1.42 -21.94 -18.95
CA VAL A 73 -0.10 -21.45 -18.55
C VAL A 73 0.02 -20.00 -18.99
N TYR A 74 0.46 -19.15 -18.07
CA TYR A 74 0.80 -17.76 -18.32
C TYR A 74 2.31 -17.60 -18.23
N PHE A 75 2.86 -16.96 -19.25
CA PHE A 75 4.27 -16.62 -19.33
C PHE A 75 4.45 -15.13 -19.11
N VAL A 76 5.28 -14.77 -18.14
CA VAL A 76 5.60 -13.38 -17.83
C VAL A 76 6.99 -13.06 -18.38
N GLY A 77 7.05 -12.21 -19.40
CA GLY A 77 8.31 -11.77 -19.99
C GLY A 77 9.08 -10.86 -19.02
N LEU A 78 10.30 -11.25 -18.68
CA LEU A 78 11.18 -10.54 -17.74
C LEU A 78 12.25 -9.70 -18.46
N GLY A 79 12.41 -9.86 -19.77
CA GLY A 79 13.38 -9.14 -20.57
C GLY A 79 14.80 -9.69 -20.41
N HIS A 80 15.79 -8.81 -20.57
CA HIS A 80 17.19 -9.16 -20.38
C HIS A 80 17.55 -9.16 -18.89
N GLU A 81 18.17 -10.23 -18.41
CA GLU A 81 18.58 -10.38 -17.00
C GLU A 81 19.49 -9.24 -16.51
N LYS A 82 20.30 -8.66 -17.40
CA LYS A 82 21.15 -7.49 -17.08
C LYS A 82 20.36 -6.27 -16.62
N GLU A 83 19.15 -6.08 -17.15
CA GLU A 83 18.24 -4.97 -16.84
C GLU A 83 17.21 -5.33 -15.74
N TYR A 84 17.27 -6.57 -15.24
CA TYR A 84 16.35 -7.08 -14.24
C TYR A 84 16.71 -6.56 -12.85
N SER A 85 15.68 -6.21 -12.09
CA SER A 85 15.74 -5.77 -10.71
C SER A 85 14.41 -6.01 -10.01
N PHE A 86 14.41 -5.90 -8.68
CA PHE A 86 13.21 -5.97 -7.85
C PHE A 86 12.07 -5.08 -8.37
N GLU A 87 12.36 -3.82 -8.74
CA GLU A 87 11.36 -2.90 -9.30
C GLU A 87 10.76 -3.42 -10.62
N THR A 88 11.59 -3.98 -11.49
CA THR A 88 11.10 -4.54 -12.75
C THR A 88 10.24 -5.79 -12.55
N LEU A 89 10.53 -6.56 -11.50
CA LEU A 89 9.74 -7.73 -11.11
C LEU A 89 8.39 -7.32 -10.52
N ARG A 90 8.38 -6.37 -9.56
CA ARG A 90 7.15 -5.78 -9.01
C ARG A 90 6.21 -5.30 -10.11
N ASP A 91 6.77 -4.61 -11.10
CA ASP A 91 6.07 -4.16 -12.28
C ASP A 91 5.47 -5.30 -13.13
N ALA A 92 6.24 -6.38 -13.31
CA ALA A 92 5.82 -7.56 -14.07
C ALA A 92 4.68 -8.31 -13.36
N PHE A 93 4.79 -8.53 -12.05
CA PHE A 93 3.71 -9.07 -11.25
C PHE A 93 2.49 -8.15 -11.21
N GLY A 94 2.69 -6.83 -11.19
CA GLY A 94 1.60 -5.87 -11.30
C GLY A 94 0.81 -6.01 -12.61
N ARG A 95 1.49 -6.32 -13.72
CA ARG A 95 0.83 -6.61 -15.00
C ARG A 95 0.16 -7.99 -15.02
N LEU A 96 0.79 -9.00 -14.41
CA LEU A 96 0.21 -10.34 -14.22
C LEU A 96 -1.12 -10.25 -13.47
N PHE A 97 -1.15 -9.63 -12.29
CA PHE A 97 -2.35 -9.60 -11.46
C PHE A 97 -3.46 -8.70 -12.02
N LYS A 98 -3.12 -7.65 -12.78
CA LYS A 98 -4.11 -6.95 -13.62
C LYS A 98 -4.75 -7.88 -14.66
N THR A 99 -3.95 -8.75 -15.26
CA THR A 99 -4.44 -9.76 -16.22
C THR A 99 -5.31 -10.78 -15.50
N ALA A 100 -4.88 -11.26 -14.34
CA ALA A 100 -5.63 -12.21 -13.53
C ALA A 100 -7.00 -11.66 -13.10
N LYS A 101 -7.06 -10.39 -12.70
CA LYS A 101 -8.32 -9.70 -12.38
C LYS A 101 -9.26 -9.63 -13.58
N ASN A 102 -8.75 -9.16 -14.73
CA ASN A 102 -9.55 -9.02 -15.95
C ASN A 102 -10.07 -10.38 -16.46
N GLU A 103 -9.26 -11.44 -16.32
CA GLU A 103 -9.64 -12.80 -16.68
C GLU A 103 -10.33 -13.57 -15.55
N LYS A 104 -10.63 -12.90 -14.42
CA LYS A 104 -11.43 -13.43 -13.30
C LYS A 104 -10.88 -14.73 -12.71
N TRP A 105 -9.57 -14.81 -12.51
CA TRP A 105 -8.93 -15.98 -11.90
C TRP A 105 -9.41 -16.17 -10.46
N THR A 106 -9.57 -17.43 -10.07
CA THR A 106 -9.90 -17.81 -8.69
C THR A 106 -8.78 -18.57 -8.00
N GLU A 107 -7.95 -19.25 -8.77
CA GLU A 107 -6.78 -19.98 -8.29
C GLU A 107 -5.61 -19.78 -9.28
N ALA A 108 -4.39 -19.73 -8.75
CA ALA A 108 -3.19 -19.78 -9.57
C ALA A 108 -2.03 -20.42 -8.82
N ALA A 109 -1.08 -20.96 -9.59
CA ALA A 109 0.23 -21.39 -9.13
C ALA A 109 1.32 -20.55 -9.79
N VAL A 110 2.40 -20.28 -9.07
CA VAL A 110 3.57 -19.55 -9.57
C VAL A 110 4.81 -20.40 -9.34
N LEU A 111 5.60 -20.63 -10.41
CA LEU A 111 6.95 -21.19 -10.28
C LEU A 111 7.91 -20.05 -9.92
N LEU A 112 8.08 -19.79 -8.63
CA LEU A 112 8.75 -18.58 -8.17
C LEU A 112 10.23 -18.53 -8.59
N ASP A 113 10.91 -19.68 -8.63
CA ASP A 113 12.31 -19.77 -9.06
C ASP A 113 12.53 -19.24 -10.49
N THR A 114 11.49 -19.23 -11.32
CA THR A 114 11.58 -18.68 -12.70
C THR A 114 11.59 -17.15 -12.74
N PHE A 115 11.43 -16.50 -11.58
CA PHE A 115 11.47 -15.05 -11.40
C PHE A 115 12.71 -14.57 -10.64
N THR A 116 13.63 -15.46 -10.26
CA THR A 116 14.86 -15.09 -9.56
C THR A 116 16.00 -14.81 -10.53
N SER A 117 17.03 -14.10 -10.06
CA SER A 117 18.30 -13.91 -10.76
C SER A 117 19.41 -13.61 -9.76
N GLU A 118 20.64 -13.41 -10.22
CA GLU A 118 21.75 -12.95 -9.35
C GLU A 118 21.47 -11.62 -8.61
N LYS A 119 20.50 -10.83 -9.08
CA LYS A 119 20.13 -9.51 -8.50
C LYS A 119 18.83 -9.52 -7.71
N VAL A 120 18.05 -10.59 -7.82
CA VAL A 120 16.74 -10.71 -7.20
C VAL A 120 16.67 -12.10 -6.61
N GLU A 121 16.90 -12.16 -5.31
CA GLU A 121 16.86 -13.41 -4.57
C GLU A 121 15.41 -13.89 -4.43
N LEU A 122 15.27 -15.14 -3.99
CA LEU A 122 13.96 -15.78 -3.90
C LEU A 122 13.01 -15.06 -2.94
N ASN A 123 13.51 -14.64 -1.77
CA ASN A 123 12.72 -13.91 -0.78
C ASN A 123 12.26 -12.53 -1.31
N ASP A 124 13.10 -11.86 -2.11
CA ASP A 124 12.71 -10.63 -2.79
C ASP A 124 11.60 -10.89 -3.83
N ALA A 125 11.70 -11.99 -4.57
CA ALA A 125 10.67 -12.38 -5.53
C ALA A 125 9.34 -12.73 -4.85
N ALA A 126 9.40 -13.45 -3.73
CA ALA A 126 8.24 -13.78 -2.89
C ALA A 126 7.56 -12.50 -2.36
N HIS A 127 8.35 -11.57 -1.81
CA HIS A 127 7.85 -10.28 -1.34
C HIS A 127 7.19 -9.49 -2.48
N ALA A 128 7.85 -9.37 -3.63
CA ALA A 128 7.30 -8.66 -4.78
C ALA A 128 6.00 -9.29 -5.30
N LEU A 129 5.89 -10.63 -5.28
CA LEU A 129 4.68 -11.36 -5.64
C LEU A 129 3.54 -11.02 -4.69
N GLY A 130 3.79 -11.14 -3.38
CA GLY A 130 2.82 -10.87 -2.32
C GLY A 130 2.31 -9.43 -2.39
N GLU A 131 3.21 -8.47 -2.54
CA GLU A 131 2.89 -7.04 -2.56
C GLU A 131 2.13 -6.61 -3.83
N ALA A 132 2.55 -7.13 -4.99
CA ALA A 132 1.93 -6.78 -6.26
C ALA A 132 0.48 -7.25 -6.36
N LEU A 133 0.13 -8.39 -5.75
CA LEU A 133 -1.22 -8.96 -5.80
C LEU A 133 -2.30 -7.96 -5.36
N PRO A 134 -2.38 -7.53 -4.08
CA PRO A 134 -3.41 -6.59 -3.64
C PRO A 134 -3.25 -5.24 -4.34
N MET A 135 -2.02 -4.75 -4.57
CA MET A 135 -1.80 -3.43 -5.18
C MET A 135 -2.32 -3.33 -6.62
N ALA A 136 -2.19 -4.41 -7.40
CA ALA A 136 -2.59 -4.46 -8.80
C ALA A 136 -4.07 -4.76 -8.99
N THR A 137 -4.68 -5.47 -8.03
CA THR A 137 -6.11 -5.78 -8.06
C THR A 137 -6.98 -4.78 -7.30
N TYR A 138 -6.37 -3.76 -6.69
CA TYR A 138 -7.09 -2.69 -5.98
C TYR A 138 -8.12 -1.99 -6.86
N GLU A 139 -9.33 -1.86 -6.35
CA GLU A 139 -10.37 -1.00 -6.87
C GLU A 139 -11.00 -0.23 -5.73
N PHE A 140 -11.15 1.07 -5.90
CA PHE A 140 -11.92 1.88 -4.96
C PHE A 140 -13.40 1.61 -5.20
N GLU A 141 -14.03 0.80 -4.35
CA GLU A 141 -15.48 0.50 -4.40
C GLU A 141 -16.30 1.80 -4.31
N GLY A 142 -15.91 2.67 -3.38
CA GLY A 142 -16.41 4.03 -3.26
C GLY A 142 -17.93 4.14 -3.27
N TYR A 143 -18.41 5.03 -4.13
CA TYR A 143 -19.81 5.44 -4.28
C TYR A 143 -20.40 5.03 -5.64
N LYS A 144 -19.71 4.14 -6.36
CA LYS A 144 -20.24 3.59 -7.63
C LYS A 144 -21.31 2.57 -7.32
N GLN A 145 -22.33 2.48 -8.18
CA GLN A 145 -23.27 1.38 -8.10
C GLN A 145 -22.54 0.05 -8.34
N LYS A 146 -22.81 -0.93 -7.49
CA LYS A 146 -22.22 -2.27 -7.63
C LYS A 146 -22.73 -2.91 -8.92
N SER A 147 -21.83 -3.57 -9.63
CA SER A 147 -22.20 -4.41 -10.77
C SER A 147 -23.03 -5.60 -10.27
N ASN A 148 -23.95 -6.08 -11.11
CA ASN A 148 -24.67 -7.33 -10.85
C ASN A 148 -23.85 -8.58 -11.20
N GLU A 149 -22.66 -8.40 -11.80
CA GLU A 149 -21.77 -9.53 -12.08
C GLU A 149 -21.11 -10.03 -10.78
N PRO A 150 -21.04 -11.37 -10.57
CA PRO A 150 -20.30 -11.93 -9.45
C PRO A 150 -18.83 -11.51 -9.52
N GLU A 151 -18.34 -10.94 -8.42
CA GLU A 151 -16.93 -10.63 -8.28
C GLU A 151 -16.13 -11.93 -8.15
N LYS A 152 -15.04 -12.02 -8.90
CA LYS A 152 -14.09 -13.13 -8.83
C LYS A 152 -12.72 -12.56 -8.50
N ARG A 153 -12.08 -13.16 -7.50
CA ARG A 153 -10.75 -12.81 -7.02
C ARG A 153 -9.96 -14.08 -6.78
N ILE A 154 -8.64 -13.97 -6.81
CA ILE A 154 -7.76 -15.07 -6.43
C ILE A 154 -7.99 -15.35 -4.94
N GLU A 155 -8.43 -16.57 -4.62
CA GLU A 155 -8.64 -17.04 -3.25
C GLU A 155 -7.48 -17.94 -2.79
N SER A 156 -6.79 -18.57 -3.74
CA SER A 156 -5.66 -19.46 -3.50
C SER A 156 -4.53 -19.16 -4.47
N LEU A 157 -3.34 -18.86 -3.95
CA LEU A 157 -2.12 -18.71 -4.72
C LEU A 157 -1.09 -19.73 -4.23
N THR A 158 -0.80 -20.75 -5.04
CA THR A 158 0.28 -21.70 -4.74
C THR A 158 1.61 -21.14 -5.23
N VAL A 159 2.62 -21.14 -4.38
CA VAL A 159 3.98 -20.69 -4.70
C VAL A 159 4.89 -21.90 -4.65
N TYR A 160 5.48 -22.26 -5.78
CA TYR A 160 6.47 -23.32 -5.85
C TYR A 160 7.87 -22.73 -5.87
N SER A 161 8.74 -23.24 -5.01
CA SER A 161 10.15 -22.85 -4.98
C SER A 161 11.03 -24.01 -4.50
N ALA A 162 12.30 -24.04 -4.89
CA ALA A 162 13.25 -25.07 -4.47
C ALA A 162 13.85 -24.89 -3.06
N ASP A 163 13.69 -23.73 -2.42
CA ASP A 163 14.26 -23.44 -1.08
C ASP A 163 13.28 -23.71 0.08
N GLU A 164 13.71 -23.42 1.31
CA GLU A 164 12.97 -23.66 2.55
C GLU A 164 11.59 -22.96 2.56
N GLU A 165 10.52 -23.76 2.65
CA GLU A 165 9.13 -23.32 2.54
C GLU A 165 8.79 -22.16 3.50
N GLY A 166 9.35 -22.18 4.72
CA GLY A 166 9.05 -21.22 5.77
C GLY A 166 9.52 -19.78 5.48
N GLU A 167 10.69 -19.61 4.88
CA GLU A 167 11.21 -18.27 4.57
C GLU A 167 10.43 -17.62 3.42
N VAL A 168 10.12 -18.41 2.39
CA VAL A 168 9.33 -17.96 1.24
C VAL A 168 7.91 -17.60 1.65
N GLU A 169 7.29 -18.41 2.54
CA GLU A 169 5.96 -18.16 3.07
C GLU A 169 5.92 -16.85 3.88
N ALA A 170 6.92 -16.64 4.74
CA ALA A 170 7.05 -15.38 5.47
C ALA A 170 7.23 -14.20 4.52
N ALA A 171 8.10 -14.29 3.52
CA ALA A 171 8.37 -13.21 2.58
C ALA A 171 7.14 -12.81 1.74
N VAL A 172 6.37 -13.79 1.24
CA VAL A 172 5.15 -13.50 0.47
C VAL A 172 4.04 -12.91 1.34
N GLU A 173 3.87 -13.38 2.57
CA GLU A 173 2.89 -12.81 3.50
C GLU A 173 3.29 -11.38 3.92
N VAL A 174 4.57 -11.11 4.19
CA VAL A 174 5.07 -9.76 4.46
C VAL A 174 4.77 -8.83 3.29
N GLY A 175 5.11 -9.23 2.05
CA GLY A 175 4.79 -8.44 0.86
C GLY A 175 3.28 -8.17 0.73
N TYR A 176 2.45 -9.20 0.97
CA TYR A 176 1.00 -9.07 0.93
C TYR A 176 0.45 -8.07 1.94
N VAL A 177 0.97 -8.08 3.18
CA VAL A 177 0.64 -7.10 4.21
C VAL A 177 1.02 -5.68 3.79
N PHE A 178 2.21 -5.48 3.21
CA PHE A 178 2.64 -4.18 2.68
C PHE A 178 1.71 -3.66 1.59
N GLY A 179 1.33 -4.53 0.65
CA GLY A 179 0.39 -4.19 -0.41
C GLY A 179 -1.01 -3.86 0.11
N LYS A 180 -1.50 -4.56 1.15
CA LYS A 180 -2.76 -4.24 1.84
C LYS A 180 -2.70 -2.88 2.53
N GLY A 181 -1.69 -2.62 3.36
CA GLY A 181 -1.54 -1.33 4.06
C GLY A 181 -1.43 -0.15 3.09
N THR A 182 -0.73 -0.33 1.96
CA THR A 182 -0.69 0.65 0.87
C THR A 182 -2.08 0.92 0.28
N ASN A 183 -2.90 -0.12 0.09
CA ASN A 183 -4.26 0.04 -0.42
C ASN A 183 -5.22 0.67 0.60
N SER A 184 -5.03 0.45 1.89
CA SER A 184 -5.76 1.19 2.93
C SER A 184 -5.47 2.69 2.84
N ALA A 185 -4.20 3.07 2.69
CA ALA A 185 -3.84 4.47 2.45
C ALA A 185 -4.47 5.03 1.16
N ARG A 186 -4.44 4.27 0.05
CA ARG A 186 -5.12 4.64 -1.21
C ARG A 186 -6.63 4.78 -1.03
N THR A 187 -7.24 3.97 -0.18
CA THR A 187 -8.69 4.03 0.10
C THR A 187 -9.02 5.35 0.77
N LEU A 188 -8.29 5.70 1.85
CA LEU A 188 -8.48 6.96 2.55
C LEU A 188 -8.27 8.18 1.62
N VAL A 189 -7.18 8.19 0.84
CA VAL A 189 -6.90 9.27 -0.13
C VAL A 189 -7.97 9.39 -1.23
N ASN A 190 -8.56 8.27 -1.64
CA ASN A 190 -9.61 8.26 -2.64
C ASN A 190 -10.98 8.63 -2.07
N THR A 191 -11.20 8.46 -0.77
CA THR A 191 -12.46 8.84 -0.12
C THR A 191 -12.68 10.35 -0.22
N PRO A 192 -13.84 10.80 -0.73
CA PRO A 192 -14.17 12.23 -0.80
C PRO A 192 -14.18 12.90 0.58
N GLY A 193 -13.79 14.17 0.67
CA GLY A 193 -13.73 14.91 1.94
C GLY A 193 -15.09 15.07 2.65
N ASN A 194 -16.21 14.92 1.95
CA ASN A 194 -17.54 14.88 2.57
C ASN A 194 -17.90 13.54 3.23
N LEU A 195 -17.08 12.50 3.03
CA LEU A 195 -17.20 11.16 3.63
C LEU A 195 -16.00 10.80 4.52
N LEU A 196 -14.95 11.62 4.51
CA LEU A 196 -13.77 11.45 5.34
C LEU A 196 -13.41 12.80 5.97
N THR A 197 -14.14 13.15 7.03
CA THR A 197 -13.83 14.29 7.89
C THR A 197 -12.74 13.93 8.91
N ALA A 198 -12.31 14.89 9.72
CA ALA A 198 -11.38 14.62 10.81
C ALA A 198 -11.95 13.61 11.83
N THR A 199 -13.27 13.68 12.08
CA THR A 199 -13.97 12.71 12.94
C THR A 199 -13.94 11.31 12.32
N ASP A 200 -14.25 11.17 11.04
CA ASP A 200 -14.21 9.86 10.35
C ASP A 200 -12.79 9.27 10.35
N MET A 201 -11.77 10.11 10.25
CA MET A 201 -10.37 9.68 10.33
C MET A 201 -10.00 9.17 11.73
N ALA A 202 -10.47 9.84 12.79
CA ALA A 202 -10.30 9.37 14.16
C ALA A 202 -11.03 8.05 14.41
N GLU A 203 -12.27 7.91 13.90
CA GLU A 203 -13.02 6.65 13.98
C GLU A 203 -12.31 5.50 13.23
N TYR A 204 -11.73 5.78 12.06
CA TYR A 204 -10.91 4.80 11.35
C TYR A 204 -9.70 4.37 12.20
N ALA A 205 -9.01 5.32 12.83
CA ALA A 205 -7.85 5.03 13.69
C ALA A 205 -8.25 4.22 14.93
N ILE A 206 -9.39 4.50 15.56
CA ILE A 206 -9.92 3.71 16.68
C ILE A 206 -10.19 2.26 16.22
N LYS A 207 -10.85 2.06 15.08
CA LYS A 207 -11.10 0.70 14.54
C LYS A 207 -9.80 -0.05 14.26
N LEU A 208 -8.78 0.66 13.79
CA LEU A 208 -7.45 0.09 13.58
C LEU A 208 -6.82 -0.33 14.91
N ALA A 209 -6.94 0.51 15.94
CA ALA A 209 -6.46 0.23 17.28
C ALA A 209 -7.16 -0.98 17.91
N GLU A 210 -8.48 -1.06 17.81
CA GLU A 210 -9.26 -2.21 18.28
C GLU A 210 -8.86 -3.52 17.57
N LYS A 211 -8.61 -3.44 16.26
CA LYS A 211 -8.22 -4.61 15.45
C LYS A 211 -6.86 -5.19 15.86
N TYR A 212 -5.90 -4.32 16.19
CA TYR A 212 -4.51 -4.73 16.44
C TYR A 212 -4.03 -4.53 17.89
N ASP A 213 -4.95 -4.18 18.79
CA ASP A 213 -4.67 -3.91 20.20
C ASP A 213 -3.65 -2.78 20.42
N PHE A 214 -3.81 -1.68 19.67
CA PHE A 214 -3.04 -0.46 19.92
C PHE A 214 -3.67 0.36 21.05
N GLU A 215 -2.85 1.05 21.82
CA GLU A 215 -3.35 2.14 22.66
C GLU A 215 -3.71 3.32 21.74
N ALA A 216 -4.94 3.80 21.86
CA ALA A 216 -5.45 4.94 21.09
C ALA A 216 -5.82 6.10 22.01
N GLU A 217 -5.40 7.29 21.63
CA GLU A 217 -5.73 8.54 22.29
C GLU A 217 -6.18 9.54 21.22
N ILE A 218 -7.39 10.06 21.38
CA ILE A 218 -7.97 11.07 20.47
C ILE A 218 -8.18 12.34 21.28
N LEU A 219 -7.41 13.39 20.98
CA LEU A 219 -7.66 14.69 21.60
C LEU A 219 -8.76 15.42 20.85
N GLU A 220 -9.75 15.83 21.63
CA GLU A 220 -10.84 16.70 21.20
C GLU A 220 -10.42 18.18 21.24
N LYS A 221 -11.23 19.03 20.63
CA LYS A 221 -10.95 20.47 20.50
C LYS A 221 -10.63 21.13 21.84
N GLU A 222 -11.43 20.85 22.86
CA GLU A 222 -11.29 21.43 24.19
C GLU A 222 -9.99 21.00 24.90
N GLU A 223 -9.48 19.81 24.60
CA GLU A 223 -8.20 19.33 25.12
C GLU A 223 -7.04 20.00 24.42
N MET A 224 -7.14 20.16 23.09
CA MET A 224 -6.15 20.88 22.29
C MET A 224 -6.07 22.37 22.67
N GLU A 225 -7.19 23.01 23.03
CA GLU A 225 -7.23 24.37 23.57
C GLU A 225 -6.46 24.47 24.89
N LYS A 226 -6.66 23.52 25.82
CA LYS A 226 -5.95 23.47 27.11
C LYS A 226 -4.45 23.22 26.94
N LEU A 227 -4.06 22.42 25.95
CA LEU A 227 -2.66 22.13 25.62
C LEU A 227 -2.00 23.26 24.83
N GLY A 228 -2.75 24.29 24.42
CA GLY A 228 -2.20 25.45 23.69
C GLY A 228 -1.85 25.13 22.24
N MET A 229 -2.52 24.18 21.60
CA MET A 229 -2.31 23.81 20.19
C MET A 229 -2.90 24.85 19.22
N GLY A 230 -2.51 26.11 19.40
CA GLY A 230 -3.08 27.23 18.66
C GLY A 230 -2.75 27.24 17.17
N ALA A 231 -1.71 26.51 16.71
CA ALA A 231 -1.41 26.42 15.29
C ALA A 231 -2.40 25.51 14.55
N LEU A 232 -2.71 24.34 15.12
CA LEU A 232 -3.76 23.46 14.60
C LEU A 232 -5.14 24.12 14.69
N LEU A 233 -5.47 24.71 15.86
CA LEU A 233 -6.77 25.32 16.11
C LEU A 233 -7.04 26.52 15.20
N ALA A 234 -6.02 27.30 14.84
CA ALA A 234 -6.15 28.39 13.89
C ALA A 234 -6.55 27.89 12.49
N VAL A 235 -5.94 26.80 12.01
CA VAL A 235 -6.28 26.20 10.71
C VAL A 235 -7.74 25.69 10.72
N ASN A 236 -8.16 25.05 11.80
CA ASN A 236 -9.53 24.55 11.94
C ASN A 236 -10.59 25.65 12.11
N GLN A 237 -10.21 26.87 12.50
CA GLN A 237 -11.13 27.93 12.92
C GLN A 237 -12.23 28.26 11.89
N GLY A 238 -11.95 28.02 10.61
CA GLY A 238 -12.89 28.22 9.51
C GLY A 238 -13.94 27.10 9.34
N SER A 239 -13.74 25.96 9.98
CA SER A 239 -14.51 24.73 9.77
C SER A 239 -15.74 24.60 10.66
N SER A 240 -16.72 23.84 10.19
CA SER A 240 -17.81 23.30 11.00
C SER A 240 -17.51 21.91 11.56
N GLN A 241 -16.46 21.24 11.08
CA GLN A 241 -15.98 19.96 11.59
C GLN A 241 -14.92 20.20 12.67
N PRO A 242 -15.04 19.59 13.86
CA PRO A 242 -14.03 19.72 14.89
C PRO A 242 -12.72 19.06 14.46
N PRO A 243 -11.55 19.60 14.85
CA PRO A 243 -10.27 18.97 14.60
C PRO A 243 -10.09 17.77 15.55
N LYS A 244 -9.21 16.85 15.17
CA LYS A 244 -8.81 15.70 16.00
C LYS A 244 -7.29 15.60 16.02
N MET A 245 -6.67 15.44 17.19
CA MET A 245 -5.31 14.90 17.27
C MET A 245 -5.42 13.40 17.52
N ILE A 246 -5.02 12.60 16.55
CA ILE A 246 -5.09 11.14 16.63
C ILE A 246 -3.71 10.63 17.04
N VAL A 247 -3.64 9.84 18.11
CA VAL A 247 -2.43 9.15 18.55
C VAL A 247 -2.69 7.66 18.65
N LEU A 248 -1.85 6.86 18.00
CA LEU A 248 -1.83 5.40 18.12
C LEU A 248 -0.45 4.95 18.61
N LYS A 249 -0.40 4.09 19.61
CA LYS A 249 0.84 3.54 20.15
C LYS A 249 0.86 2.03 19.99
N PHE A 250 1.94 1.54 19.40
CA PHE A 250 2.27 0.13 19.34
C PHE A 250 3.54 -0.11 20.15
N GLN A 251 3.44 -0.97 21.16
CA GLN A 251 4.56 -1.36 22.00
C GLN A 251 5.08 -2.73 21.57
N GLY A 252 6.12 -2.73 20.72
CA GLY A 252 6.80 -3.94 20.25
C GLY A 252 7.95 -4.40 21.15
N LYS A 253 8.42 -3.56 22.08
CA LYS A 253 9.49 -3.88 23.04
C LYS A 253 8.95 -3.92 24.48
N GLU A 254 9.68 -4.55 25.38
CA GLU A 254 9.30 -4.64 26.81
C GLU A 254 9.16 -3.26 27.47
N GLU A 255 10.07 -2.33 27.16
CA GLU A 255 10.06 -0.97 27.70
C GLU A 255 9.70 0.04 26.62
N TRP A 256 8.96 1.10 26.97
CA TRP A 256 8.64 2.23 26.09
C TRP A 256 9.85 3.18 25.90
N LYS A 257 10.91 2.67 25.25
CA LYS A 257 12.13 3.39 24.88
C LYS A 257 12.42 3.25 23.38
N ASP A 258 13.36 4.04 22.87
CA ASP A 258 13.77 4.07 21.45
C ASP A 258 12.59 4.18 20.48
N VAL A 259 11.59 4.99 20.83
CA VAL A 259 10.31 5.05 20.13
C VAL A 259 10.45 5.76 18.78
N ILE A 260 9.94 5.15 17.72
CA ILE A 260 9.85 5.79 16.40
C ILE A 260 8.54 6.58 16.32
N GLY A 261 8.64 7.89 16.07
CA GLY A 261 7.49 8.77 15.85
C GLY A 261 7.14 8.92 14.37
N LEU A 262 5.94 8.51 13.97
CA LEU A 262 5.38 8.70 12.63
C LEU A 262 4.36 9.85 12.66
N VAL A 263 4.67 10.98 12.02
CA VAL A 263 3.77 12.14 11.99
C VAL A 263 3.23 12.37 10.58
N GLY A 264 1.91 12.35 10.43
CA GLY A 264 1.24 12.44 9.13
C GLY A 264 0.25 13.59 9.04
N LYS A 265 0.47 14.53 8.10
CA LYS A 265 -0.48 15.64 7.81
C LYS A 265 -1.88 15.07 7.51
N GLY A 266 -2.88 15.47 8.28
CA GLY A 266 -4.27 14.98 8.20
C GLY A 266 -5.29 16.01 7.70
N VAL A 267 -4.92 16.87 6.76
CA VAL A 267 -5.83 17.88 6.21
C VAL A 267 -6.82 17.22 5.23
N THR A 268 -8.04 16.96 5.68
CA THR A 268 -9.04 16.15 4.95
C THR A 268 -9.59 16.85 3.71
N PHE A 269 -9.59 18.18 3.70
CA PHE A 269 -9.80 18.98 2.52
C PHE A 269 -9.14 20.35 2.69
N ASP A 270 -8.48 20.83 1.64
CA ASP A 270 -7.77 22.10 1.65
C ASP A 270 -8.30 23.06 0.57
N THR A 271 -9.01 24.10 1.01
CA THR A 271 -9.45 25.20 0.14
C THR A 271 -8.36 26.25 -0.09
N GLY A 272 -7.31 26.23 0.74
CA GLY A 272 -6.32 27.29 0.93
C GLY A 272 -6.74 28.39 1.91
N GLY A 273 -7.95 28.33 2.47
CA GLY A 273 -8.48 29.38 3.33
C GLY A 273 -8.65 30.71 2.56
N TYR A 274 -8.45 31.85 3.21
CA TYR A 274 -8.54 33.16 2.56
C TYR A 274 -7.51 33.35 1.43
N SER A 275 -6.36 32.68 1.51
CA SER A 275 -5.41 32.47 0.41
C SER A 275 -5.91 31.40 -0.57
N ILE A 276 -7.13 31.58 -1.08
CA ILE A 276 -7.88 30.56 -1.80
C ILE A 276 -7.15 29.99 -3.02
N LYS A 277 -7.22 28.66 -3.17
CA LYS A 277 -6.72 27.98 -4.37
C LYS A 277 -7.49 28.37 -5.62
N THR A 278 -6.83 28.27 -6.77
CA THR A 278 -7.49 28.43 -8.07
C THR A 278 -8.50 27.31 -8.33
N LYS A 279 -9.42 27.52 -9.28
CA LYS A 279 -10.40 26.50 -9.71
C LYS A 279 -9.76 25.16 -10.08
N ALA A 280 -8.59 25.19 -10.71
CA ALA A 280 -7.87 23.96 -11.06
C ALA A 280 -7.11 23.39 -9.86
N GLY A 281 -6.49 24.26 -9.04
CA GLY A 281 -5.67 23.85 -7.90
C GLY A 281 -6.46 23.22 -6.75
N ILE A 282 -7.74 23.57 -6.60
CA ILE A 282 -8.59 22.99 -5.53
C ILE A 282 -9.07 21.56 -5.87
N VAL A 283 -9.07 21.17 -7.15
CA VAL A 283 -9.49 19.82 -7.56
C VAL A 283 -8.42 18.82 -7.12
N GLY A 284 -8.84 17.81 -6.36
CA GLY A 284 -7.95 16.78 -5.84
C GLY A 284 -7.49 17.02 -4.40
N MET A 285 -7.79 18.17 -3.78
CA MET A 285 -7.36 18.49 -2.41
C MET A 285 -7.94 17.61 -1.29
N LYS A 286 -8.79 16.64 -1.63
CA LYS A 286 -9.07 15.51 -0.73
C LYS A 286 -7.83 14.65 -0.43
N SER A 287 -6.78 14.73 -1.26
CA SER A 287 -5.53 13.98 -1.07
C SER A 287 -4.56 14.67 -0.10
N ASP A 288 -4.92 15.84 0.43
CA ASP A 288 -4.03 16.63 1.30
C ASP A 288 -3.83 16.02 2.70
N MET A 289 -4.56 14.94 2.97
CA MET A 289 -4.40 14.03 4.11
C MET A 289 -3.57 12.77 3.76
N GLY A 290 -2.91 12.73 2.60
CA GLY A 290 -2.14 11.56 2.15
C GLY A 290 -1.01 11.17 3.11
N GLY A 291 -0.45 12.12 3.86
CA GLY A 291 0.52 11.85 4.92
C GLY A 291 -0.09 11.05 6.07
N ALA A 292 -1.27 11.46 6.57
CA ALA A 292 -2.02 10.70 7.57
C ALA A 292 -2.43 9.32 7.06
N ALA A 293 -2.88 9.22 5.80
CA ALA A 293 -3.22 7.95 5.17
C ALA A 293 -2.03 6.98 5.16
N ALA A 294 -0.84 7.47 4.80
CA ALA A 294 0.38 6.68 4.79
C ALA A 294 0.78 6.22 6.19
N VAL A 295 0.67 7.08 7.21
CA VAL A 295 0.94 6.71 8.61
C VAL A 295 -0.04 5.64 9.10
N LEU A 296 -1.34 5.77 8.81
CA LEU A 296 -2.33 4.74 9.16
C LEU A 296 -2.09 3.41 8.43
N GLY A 297 -1.72 3.45 7.15
CA GLY A 297 -1.32 2.26 6.41
C GLY A 297 -0.05 1.60 6.97
N ALA A 298 0.92 2.39 7.44
CA ALA A 298 2.10 1.87 8.14
C ALA A 298 1.73 1.25 9.49
N MET A 299 0.82 1.86 10.25
CA MET A 299 0.31 1.28 11.50
C MET A 299 -0.45 -0.03 11.25
N GLU A 300 -1.19 -0.17 10.15
CA GLU A 300 -1.80 -1.46 9.76
C GLU A 300 -0.74 -2.53 9.52
N ILE A 301 0.32 -2.21 8.78
CA ILE A 301 1.46 -3.12 8.54
C ILE A 301 2.12 -3.52 9.87
N ILE A 302 2.35 -2.56 10.77
CA ILE A 302 2.92 -2.80 12.09
C ILE A 302 2.02 -3.71 12.93
N GLY A 303 0.70 -3.52 12.88
CA GLY A 303 -0.25 -4.34 13.64
C GLY A 303 -0.32 -5.79 13.15
N GLU A 304 -0.18 -6.00 11.84
CA GLU A 304 -0.13 -7.32 11.22
C GLU A 304 1.21 -8.03 11.50
N LEU A 305 2.34 -7.34 11.34
CA LEU A 305 3.68 -7.96 11.42
C LEU A 305 4.27 -7.95 12.83
N LYS A 306 3.77 -7.11 13.73
CA LYS A 306 4.20 -6.96 15.12
C LYS A 306 5.73 -6.90 15.30
N PRO A 307 6.42 -5.95 14.65
CA PRO A 307 7.86 -5.83 14.75
C PRO A 307 8.30 -5.55 16.19
N GLU A 308 9.52 -5.96 16.56
CA GLU A 308 10.09 -5.70 17.88
C GLU A 308 10.58 -4.24 18.03
N GLN A 309 9.67 -3.28 17.86
CA GLN A 309 9.97 -1.86 17.86
C GLN A 309 8.77 -1.05 18.35
N ASN A 310 8.98 -0.13 19.29
CA ASN A 310 7.95 0.80 19.73
C ASN A 310 7.72 1.87 18.66
N VAL A 311 6.46 2.11 18.35
CA VAL A 311 6.05 3.10 17.35
C VAL A 311 4.88 3.91 17.89
N VAL A 312 4.94 5.24 17.72
CA VAL A 312 3.81 6.13 17.93
C VAL A 312 3.46 6.85 16.63
N ALA A 313 2.21 6.78 16.23
CA ALA A 313 1.65 7.61 15.17
C ALA A 313 0.98 8.84 15.77
N VAL A 314 1.23 10.02 15.21
CA VAL A 314 0.56 11.27 15.59
C VAL A 314 0.03 11.98 14.34
N ILE A 315 -1.28 12.16 14.26
CA ILE A 315 -1.95 12.72 13.09
C ILE A 315 -2.80 13.93 13.53
N PRO A 316 -2.41 15.16 13.14
CA PRO A 316 -3.26 16.33 13.27
C PRO A 316 -4.29 16.34 12.13
N SER A 317 -5.54 15.98 12.44
CA SER A 317 -6.61 15.95 11.46
C SER A 317 -7.55 17.15 11.57
N THR A 318 -7.80 17.81 10.46
CA THR A 318 -8.71 18.97 10.29
C THR A 318 -8.99 19.15 8.80
N ASP A 319 -9.87 20.07 8.42
CA ASP A 319 -9.91 20.69 7.10
C ASP A 319 -9.47 22.16 7.19
N ASN A 320 -9.22 22.79 6.03
CA ASN A 320 -8.88 24.21 5.89
C ASN A 320 -9.94 24.89 5.03
N MET A 321 -10.85 25.62 5.68
CA MET A 321 -12.08 26.14 5.09
C MET A 321 -12.16 27.66 5.16
N ILE A 322 -12.92 28.26 4.23
CA ILE A 322 -13.27 29.68 4.27
C ILE A 322 -14.57 29.84 5.04
N SER A 323 -14.55 30.70 6.05
CA SER A 323 -15.75 31.15 6.75
C SER A 323 -15.51 32.52 7.40
N GLY A 324 -16.54 33.12 7.98
CA GLY A 324 -16.41 34.37 8.72
C GLY A 324 -15.54 34.29 9.98
N THR A 325 -15.20 33.07 10.43
CA THR A 325 -14.34 32.82 11.59
C THR A 325 -12.95 32.32 11.21
N ALA A 326 -12.66 32.13 9.91
CA ALA A 326 -11.36 31.61 9.49
C ALA A 326 -10.21 32.55 9.84
N PHE A 327 -9.07 31.96 10.18
CA PHE A 327 -7.80 32.67 10.29
C PHE A 327 -7.42 33.32 8.94
N LYS A 328 -6.63 34.39 8.99
CA LYS A 328 -6.33 35.27 7.87
C LYS A 328 -4.83 35.49 7.76
N PRO A 329 -4.35 35.93 6.58
CA PRO A 329 -3.06 36.60 6.49
C PRO A 329 -2.94 37.73 7.53
N ASP A 330 -1.74 37.92 8.04
CA ASP A 330 -1.35 38.84 9.12
C ASP A 330 -1.82 38.45 10.54
N ASP A 331 -2.58 37.37 10.70
CA ASP A 331 -2.87 36.82 12.04
C ASP A 331 -1.56 36.28 12.67
N VAL A 332 -1.34 36.58 13.95
CA VAL A 332 -0.24 36.02 14.75
C VAL A 332 -0.81 35.02 15.75
N ILE A 333 -0.40 33.76 15.62
CA ILE A 333 -0.91 32.64 16.43
C ILE A 333 0.21 32.11 17.34
N THR A 334 -0.16 31.44 18.42
CA THR A 334 0.81 30.80 19.33
C THR A 334 0.66 29.28 19.24
N SER A 335 1.74 28.58 18.89
CA SER A 335 1.79 27.11 18.83
C SER A 335 1.90 26.46 20.21
N MET A 336 1.71 25.14 20.27
CA MET A 336 1.92 24.32 21.47
C MET A 336 3.34 24.47 22.04
N SER A 337 4.33 24.71 21.17
CA SER A 337 5.71 24.98 21.57
C SER A 337 5.93 26.37 22.20
N SER A 338 4.86 27.13 22.44
CA SER A 338 4.85 28.52 22.92
C SER A 338 5.49 29.54 21.97
N LYS A 339 5.87 29.13 20.75
CA LYS A 339 6.37 30.04 19.70
C LYS A 339 5.20 30.72 18.99
N THR A 340 5.36 32.01 18.74
CA THR A 340 4.44 32.80 17.91
C THR A 340 4.77 32.63 16.43
N ILE A 341 3.74 32.58 15.58
CA ILE A 341 3.84 32.39 14.13
C ILE A 341 2.98 33.46 13.46
N GLU A 342 3.59 34.29 12.61
CA GLU A 342 2.86 35.18 11.71
C GLU A 342 2.40 34.39 10.47
N VAL A 343 1.11 34.41 10.19
CA VAL A 343 0.52 33.72 9.06
C VAL A 343 0.49 34.66 7.86
N LEU A 344 1.35 34.44 6.87
CA LEU A 344 1.34 35.23 5.63
C LEU A 344 0.48 34.60 4.52
N ASN A 345 0.19 33.30 4.63
CA ASN A 345 -0.54 32.53 3.64
C ASN A 345 -1.28 31.39 4.31
N THR A 346 -2.61 31.37 4.21
CA THR A 346 -3.46 30.34 4.82
C THR A 346 -3.47 29.01 4.05
N ASP A 347 -2.90 28.98 2.83
CA ASP A 347 -2.63 27.79 2.00
C ASP A 347 -1.30 27.11 2.37
N ALA A 348 -0.63 27.62 3.41
CA ALA A 348 0.52 26.99 4.05
C ALA A 348 0.14 26.35 5.38
N GLU A 349 -1.10 25.90 5.53
CA GLU A 349 -1.69 25.31 6.74
C GLU A 349 -1.00 24.02 7.19
N GLY A 350 -0.51 23.20 6.25
CA GLY A 350 0.08 21.90 6.54
C GLY A 350 1.25 21.98 7.53
N ARG A 351 2.09 23.02 7.43
CA ARG A 351 3.21 23.20 8.39
C ARG A 351 2.74 23.66 9.77
N LEU A 352 1.59 24.33 9.85
CA LEU A 352 1.02 24.81 11.12
C LEU A 352 0.45 23.64 11.91
N VAL A 353 -0.38 22.81 11.27
CA VAL A 353 -0.94 21.60 11.91
C VAL A 353 0.16 20.62 12.33
N LEU A 354 1.22 20.49 11.52
CA LEU A 354 2.39 19.67 11.85
C LEU A 354 3.24 20.25 12.98
N ALA A 355 3.30 21.57 13.19
CA ALA A 355 4.11 22.16 14.26
C ALA A 355 3.63 21.70 15.65
N ASP A 356 2.32 21.69 15.87
CA ASP A 356 1.72 21.21 17.10
C ASP A 356 1.84 19.68 17.21
N ALA A 357 1.57 18.93 16.13
CA ALA A 357 1.73 17.47 16.14
C ALA A 357 3.16 17.02 16.41
N MET A 358 4.17 17.70 15.87
CA MET A 358 5.59 17.41 16.14
C MET A 358 5.97 17.70 17.59
N THR A 359 5.38 18.74 18.19
CA THR A 359 5.57 19.04 19.62
C THR A 359 4.93 17.95 20.47
N TYR A 360 3.72 17.51 20.09
CA TYR A 360 3.00 16.44 20.78
C TYR A 360 3.70 15.07 20.66
N ALA A 361 4.18 14.74 19.46
CA ALA A 361 4.91 13.50 19.19
C ALA A 361 6.16 13.38 20.06
N LYS A 362 6.88 14.47 20.31
CA LYS A 362 8.06 14.48 21.21
C LYS A 362 7.73 14.16 22.66
N HIS A 363 6.52 14.45 23.13
CA HIS A 363 6.09 14.06 24.47
C HIS A 363 5.86 12.55 24.58
N HIS A 364 5.38 11.91 23.50
CA HIS A 364 5.11 10.48 23.44
C HIS A 364 6.33 9.63 23.02
N ALA A 365 7.27 10.22 22.29
CA ALA A 365 8.54 9.62 21.89
C ALA A 365 9.73 10.43 22.42
N PRO A 366 9.94 10.47 23.76
CA PRO A 366 11.15 11.05 24.31
C PRO A 366 12.34 10.16 23.89
N THR A 367 13.08 10.59 22.87
CA THR A 367 14.37 9.98 22.54
C THR A 367 15.36 10.26 23.66
N THR A 368 16.03 9.21 24.14
CA THR A 368 17.21 9.31 25.01
C THR A 368 18.38 9.99 24.33
#